data_AF-A0A835QXE6-F1
#
_entry.id   AF-A0A835QXE6-F1
#
_cell.length_a   1.000
_cell.length_b   1.000
_cell.length_c   1.000
_cell.angle_alpha   90.00
_cell.angle_beta   90.00
_cell.angle_gamma   90.00
#
_symmetry.space_group_name_H-M   'P 1'
#
loop_
_entity.id
_entity.type
_entity.pdbx_description
1 polymer ?
#
loop_
_entity_poly.entity_id
_entity_poly.type
_entity_poly.pdbx_seq_one_letter_code
_entity_poly.pdbx_strand_id
1 'polypeptide(L)'
;MPPLDLPLISFPTSPEIAIRCRQSSLRSFTDWDGSDGWACIPALPVHPAEDYAAGCARLCAAVEGGVKDHVLGATSSAKPRLPRLVGMGSKLVGCGSAVPKFNISNDDLAQIVETSDEWISVRTGIRNRRVLSGDENLNGLALKAASGALEMSSVLADDVDLLILCTSTPDDLFGGGGQIQRDLGCKNAWTFDITAACSGFLIGLITATRFIKGGGYHNILVVGADALSRHVDWTDRGTCILFGDAAGAVLVQEVKFLQIFA
;
A
#
# COMPACT_ATOMS: atom_id res chain seq x y z
N MET A 1 -17.08 -2.23 37.25
CA MET A 1 -16.07 -1.17 37.48
C MET A 1 -16.51 0.05 36.68
N PRO A 2 -16.63 1.24 37.27
CA PRO A 2 -17.05 2.43 36.54
C PRO A 2 -15.89 2.91 35.63
N PRO A 3 -16.19 3.59 34.51
CA PRO A 3 -15.16 4.13 33.61
C PRO A 3 -14.42 5.29 34.30
N LEU A 4 -13.10 5.33 34.11
CA LEU A 4 -12.24 6.40 34.57
C LEU A 4 -12.42 7.62 33.66
N ASP A 5 -12.86 8.73 34.24
CA ASP A 5 -12.82 10.05 33.63
C ASP A 5 -11.36 10.48 33.39
N LEU A 6 -10.95 10.49 32.12
CA LEU A 6 -9.71 11.14 31.69
C LEU A 6 -10.02 12.58 31.26
N PRO A 7 -9.25 13.59 31.71
CA PRO A 7 -9.45 14.96 31.24
C PRO A 7 -9.07 15.06 29.77
N LEU A 8 -10.03 15.49 28.95
CA LEU A 8 -9.79 16.02 27.61
C LEU A 8 -8.81 17.20 27.72
N ILE A 9 -7.54 16.96 27.38
CA ILE A 9 -6.60 18.03 27.11
C ILE A 9 -7.00 18.62 25.76
N SER A 10 -7.74 19.72 25.81
CA SER A 10 -7.99 20.58 24.67
C SER A 10 -6.68 21.26 24.27
N PHE A 11 -6.23 21.00 23.04
CA PHE A 11 -5.23 21.87 22.42
C PHE A 11 -5.81 23.28 22.29
N PRO A 12 -5.07 24.34 22.67
CA PRO A 12 -5.52 25.70 22.45
C PRO A 12 -5.61 25.97 20.95
N THR A 13 -6.84 26.05 20.44
CA THR A 13 -7.19 26.59 19.12
C THR A 13 -6.99 28.11 19.14
N SER A 14 -5.74 28.57 19.18
CA SER A 14 -5.43 29.99 19.01
C SER A 14 -4.87 30.25 17.60
N PRO A 15 -5.43 31.20 16.83
CA PRO A 15 -5.05 31.48 15.44
C PRO A 15 -3.72 32.26 15.28
N GLU A 16 -2.89 32.38 16.31
CA GLU A 16 -1.74 33.30 16.31
C GLU A 16 -0.46 32.76 15.66
N ILE A 17 -0.38 31.45 15.33
CA ILE A 17 0.74 30.88 14.56
C ILE A 17 0.51 31.02 13.04
N ALA A 18 -0.70 31.39 12.59
CA ALA A 18 -1.09 31.38 11.19
C ALA A 18 -0.66 32.61 10.34
N ILE A 19 0.09 33.58 10.89
CA ILE A 19 0.28 34.88 10.23
C ILE A 19 1.64 35.07 9.52
N ARG A 20 2.61 34.16 9.64
CA ARG A 20 3.95 34.39 9.05
C ARG A 20 4.45 33.31 8.11
N CYS A 21 3.67 32.98 7.09
CA CYS A 21 4.22 32.34 5.89
C CYS A 21 3.35 32.61 4.63
N ARG A 22 3.09 33.89 4.34
CA ARG A 22 2.80 34.31 2.96
C ARG A 22 4.08 34.91 2.40
N GLN A 23 4.42 34.47 1.19
CA GLN A 23 5.52 34.90 0.33
C GLN A 23 6.85 34.15 0.50
N SER A 24 6.94 32.98 -0.14
CA SER A 24 7.95 32.79 -1.18
C SER A 24 7.50 31.66 -2.12
N SER A 25 7.08 32.05 -3.32
CA SER A 25 7.00 31.17 -4.47
C SER A 25 8.38 31.09 -5.12
N LEU A 26 8.85 29.89 -5.44
CA LEU A 26 9.44 29.56 -6.73
C LEU A 26 9.57 28.04 -6.88
N ARG A 27 9.02 27.55 -8.00
CA ARG A 27 8.90 26.14 -8.40
C ARG A 27 10.17 25.67 -9.13
N SER A 28 10.47 24.38 -9.07
CA SER A 28 10.39 23.49 -10.26
C SER A 28 10.66 22.00 -9.96
N PHE A 29 9.65 21.19 -10.28
CA PHE A 29 9.71 19.85 -10.93
C PHE A 29 9.10 20.00 -12.34
N THR A 30 9.23 21.18 -12.96
CA THR A 30 8.66 21.50 -14.28
C THR A 30 9.45 20.71 -15.34
N ASP A 31 8.83 19.94 -16.22
CA ASP A 31 7.77 20.39 -17.11
C ASP A 31 6.60 19.39 -17.25
N TRP A 32 5.44 19.74 -16.70
CA TRP A 32 4.16 19.23 -17.18
C TRP A 32 3.07 20.29 -16.95
N ASP A 33 2.41 20.75 -18.01
CA ASP A 33 1.61 21.97 -18.03
C ASP A 33 0.18 21.84 -18.58
N GLY A 34 -0.43 20.65 -18.53
CA GLY A 34 -1.88 20.56 -18.31
C GLY A 34 -2.83 21.30 -19.28
N SER A 35 -2.60 21.20 -20.58
CA SER A 35 -3.63 21.46 -21.60
C SER A 35 -3.73 20.18 -22.44
N ASP A 36 -4.74 19.31 -22.28
CA ASP A 36 -6.05 19.55 -22.88
C ASP A 36 -7.16 18.72 -22.22
N GLY A 37 -8.25 19.41 -21.85
CA GLY A 37 -9.63 18.95 -22.09
C GLY A 37 -10.12 17.66 -21.41
N TRP A 38 -10.71 17.81 -20.23
CA TRP A 38 -11.70 16.86 -19.73
C TRP A 38 -12.94 16.88 -20.63
N ALA A 39 -13.23 15.76 -21.30
CA ALA A 39 -14.52 15.50 -21.91
C ALA A 39 -15.18 14.30 -21.21
N CYS A 40 -16.33 14.56 -20.58
CA CYS A 40 -17.23 13.55 -20.03
C CYS A 40 -17.66 12.57 -21.12
N ILE A 41 -17.44 11.27 -20.93
CA ILE A 41 -18.03 10.22 -21.77
C ILE A 41 -19.25 9.66 -21.02
N PRO A 42 -20.43 9.54 -21.67
CA PRO A 42 -21.67 9.16 -21.02
C PRO A 42 -21.72 7.66 -20.70
N ALA A 43 -22.52 7.33 -19.69
CA ALA A 43 -22.81 5.98 -19.22
C ALA A 43 -23.23 5.05 -20.38
N LEU A 44 -22.64 3.85 -20.43
CA LEU A 44 -23.05 2.75 -21.30
C LEU A 44 -23.51 1.54 -20.48
N PRO A 45 -24.38 0.68 -21.06
CA PRO A 45 -25.31 -0.14 -20.32
C PRO A 45 -24.66 -1.35 -19.65
N VAL A 46 -25.16 -1.67 -18.46
CA VAL A 46 -24.90 -2.90 -17.71
C VAL A 46 -25.38 -4.13 -18.50
N HIS A 47 -24.47 -5.07 -18.75
CA HIS A 47 -24.81 -6.43 -19.20
C HIS A 47 -24.84 -7.41 -18.00
N PRO A 48 -25.62 -8.51 -18.08
CA PRO A 48 -25.98 -9.32 -16.93
C PRO A 48 -24.83 -10.23 -16.44
N ALA A 49 -24.85 -10.50 -15.14
CA ALA A 49 -23.86 -11.24 -14.38
C ALA A 49 -24.03 -12.77 -14.47
N GLU A 50 -23.59 -13.42 -15.56
CA GLU A 50 -23.66 -14.89 -15.67
C GLU A 50 -22.34 -15.64 -15.95
N ASP A 51 -21.21 -15.00 -16.20
CA ASP A 51 -19.98 -15.73 -16.60
C ASP A 51 -18.94 -16.00 -15.51
N TYR A 52 -19.18 -15.65 -14.25
CA TYR A 52 -18.19 -15.84 -13.17
C TYR A 52 -18.04 -17.28 -12.64
N ALA A 53 -18.96 -18.20 -12.99
CA ALA A 53 -18.90 -19.59 -12.54
C ALA A 53 -18.06 -20.52 -13.45
N ALA A 54 -17.76 -20.12 -14.68
CA ALA A 54 -17.08 -20.97 -15.67
C ALA A 54 -15.55 -21.05 -15.49
N GLY A 55 -14.94 -20.11 -14.76
CA GLY A 55 -13.49 -20.07 -14.51
C GLY A 55 -13.01 -21.06 -13.44
N CYS A 56 -13.86 -21.41 -12.47
CA CYS A 56 -13.46 -22.22 -11.32
C CYS A 56 -13.57 -23.74 -11.58
N ALA A 57 -14.39 -24.15 -12.56
CA ALA A 57 -14.62 -25.58 -12.87
C ALA A 57 -13.54 -26.23 -13.76
N ARG A 58 -12.64 -25.45 -14.37
CA ARG A 58 -11.58 -26.00 -15.25
C ARG A 58 -10.33 -26.49 -14.52
N LEU A 59 -10.19 -26.21 -13.23
CA LEU A 59 -9.03 -26.67 -12.45
C LEU A 59 -9.21 -28.08 -11.83
N CYS A 60 -10.43 -28.57 -11.68
CA CYS A 60 -10.70 -29.88 -11.05
C CYS A 60 -10.75 -31.06 -12.03
N ALA A 61 -10.82 -30.84 -13.34
CA ALA A 61 -10.94 -31.94 -14.33
C ALA A 61 -9.60 -32.62 -14.71
N ALA A 62 -8.47 -32.25 -14.08
CA ALA A 62 -7.15 -32.79 -14.43
C ALA A 62 -6.62 -33.88 -13.48
N VAL A 63 -7.42 -34.34 -12.50
CA VAL A 63 -6.98 -35.35 -11.53
C VAL A 63 -8.00 -36.49 -11.42
N GLU A 64 -8.46 -37.04 -12.55
CA GLU A 64 -9.11 -38.36 -12.56
C GLU A 64 -8.66 -39.15 -13.80
N GLY A 65 -7.90 -40.22 -13.58
CA GLY A 65 -7.43 -41.10 -14.65
C GLY A 65 -6.60 -42.25 -14.09
N GLY A 66 -7.27 -43.34 -13.76
CA GLY A 66 -6.75 -44.47 -12.98
C GLY A 66 -5.64 -45.30 -13.61
N VAL A 67 -4.98 -46.05 -12.73
CA VAL A 67 -4.05 -47.14 -13.06
C VAL A 67 -4.80 -48.27 -13.75
N LYS A 68 -4.44 -48.54 -15.00
CA LYS A 68 -4.62 -49.86 -15.63
C LYS A 68 -3.38 -50.18 -16.47
N ASP A 69 -2.71 -51.25 -16.09
CA ASP A 69 -1.63 -51.86 -16.86
C ASP A 69 -2.18 -52.42 -18.17
N HIS A 70 -1.67 -51.94 -19.30
CA HIS A 70 -1.57 -52.73 -20.53
C HIS A 70 -0.36 -52.28 -21.34
N VAL A 71 0.60 -53.20 -21.45
CA VAL A 71 1.70 -53.16 -22.41
C VAL A 71 1.13 -53.30 -23.81
N LEU A 72 1.46 -52.39 -24.73
CA LEU A 72 1.68 -52.61 -26.17
C LEU A 72 2.22 -51.32 -26.81
N GLY A 73 3.27 -51.45 -27.61
CA GLY A 73 4.08 -50.34 -28.12
C GLY A 73 3.43 -49.51 -29.22
N ALA A 74 3.81 -48.24 -29.29
CA ALA A 74 3.60 -47.36 -30.44
C ALA A 74 4.70 -46.29 -30.52
N THR A 75 5.17 -46.07 -31.74
CA THR A 75 6.29 -45.23 -32.18
C THR A 75 6.18 -43.76 -31.76
N SER A 76 7.30 -43.15 -31.34
CA SER A 76 7.37 -41.76 -30.87
C SER A 76 7.23 -40.75 -32.02
N SER A 77 6.02 -40.23 -32.22
CA SER A 77 5.85 -38.92 -32.83
C SER A 77 6.22 -37.88 -31.78
N ALA A 78 7.35 -37.20 -31.96
CA ALA A 78 7.79 -36.14 -31.06
C ALA A 78 6.82 -34.96 -31.16
N LYS A 79 5.79 -34.95 -30.31
CA LYS A 79 4.97 -33.75 -30.08
C LYS A 79 5.90 -32.60 -29.65
N PRO A 80 5.74 -31.39 -30.21
CA PRO A 80 6.46 -30.23 -29.69
C PRO A 80 6.17 -30.12 -28.20
N ARG A 81 7.21 -30.19 -27.36
CA ARG A 81 7.05 -29.96 -25.93
C ARG A 81 6.71 -28.49 -25.77
N LEU A 82 5.46 -28.20 -25.44
CA LEU A 82 5.06 -26.86 -25.03
C LEU A 82 6.00 -26.42 -23.90
N PRO A 83 6.47 -25.15 -23.89
CA PRO A 83 7.30 -24.64 -22.83
C PRO A 83 6.63 -24.92 -21.50
N ARG A 84 7.31 -25.69 -20.63
CA ARG A 84 6.81 -25.93 -19.28
C ARG A 84 7.05 -24.63 -18.51
N LEU A 85 6.00 -24.04 -17.96
CA LEU A 85 6.13 -22.91 -17.04
C LEU A 85 6.95 -23.42 -15.83
N VAL A 86 8.16 -22.90 -15.63
CA VAL A 86 9.12 -23.46 -14.65
C VAL A 86 8.91 -22.89 -13.26
N GLY A 87 8.26 -21.73 -13.17
CA GLY A 87 7.91 -21.10 -11.91
C GLY A 87 7.44 -19.68 -12.11
N MET A 88 6.71 -19.18 -11.12
CA MET A 88 6.28 -17.79 -11.04
C MET A 88 7.26 -17.03 -10.13
N GLY A 89 7.83 -15.95 -10.67
CA GLY A 89 8.59 -14.96 -9.92
C GLY A 89 7.74 -13.75 -9.57
N SER A 90 8.34 -12.80 -8.85
CA SER A 90 7.72 -11.53 -8.52
C SER A 90 8.71 -10.40 -8.78
N LYS A 91 8.23 -9.29 -9.33
CA LYS A 91 9.00 -8.04 -9.52
C LYS A 91 8.22 -6.87 -8.92
N LEU A 92 8.93 -5.85 -8.48
CA LEU A 92 8.34 -4.59 -8.03
C LEU A 92 8.26 -3.67 -9.26
N VAL A 93 7.08 -3.20 -9.63
CA VAL A 93 6.87 -2.47 -10.91
C VAL A 93 6.42 -1.03 -10.75
N GLY A 94 6.05 -0.63 -9.54
CA GLY A 94 5.71 0.75 -9.22
C GLY A 94 5.77 0.98 -7.72
N CYS A 95 6.04 2.21 -7.32
CA CYS A 95 6.01 2.63 -5.94
C CYS A 95 5.40 4.02 -5.81
N GLY A 96 4.92 4.34 -4.62
CA GLY A 96 4.38 5.64 -4.29
C GLY A 96 4.51 5.90 -2.79
N SER A 97 4.45 7.17 -2.41
CA SER A 97 4.51 7.57 -1.00
C SER A 97 3.71 8.83 -0.76
N ALA A 98 3.30 9.03 0.49
CA ALA A 98 2.63 10.22 0.93
C ALA A 98 3.02 10.52 2.37
N VAL A 99 3.25 11.80 2.66
CA VAL A 99 3.51 12.32 4.00
C VAL A 99 2.57 13.48 4.27
N PRO A 100 2.15 13.70 5.52
CA PRO A 100 1.30 14.82 5.86
C PRO A 100 2.07 16.15 5.74
N LYS A 101 1.31 17.25 5.70
CA LYS A 101 1.87 18.58 5.45
C LYS A 101 2.58 19.16 6.67
N PHE A 102 2.06 18.90 7.86
CA PHE A 102 2.60 19.49 9.07
C PHE A 102 3.95 18.85 9.43
N ASN A 103 4.92 19.70 9.74
CA ASN A 103 6.31 19.33 9.95
C ASN A 103 6.75 19.88 11.30
N ILE A 104 7.22 18.99 12.18
CA ILE A 104 7.78 19.36 13.48
C ILE A 104 9.29 19.21 13.38
N SER A 105 10.01 20.31 13.55
CA SER A 105 11.47 20.33 13.64
C SER A 105 11.96 19.99 15.04
N ASN A 106 13.26 19.73 15.18
CA ASN A 106 13.87 19.54 16.49
C ASN A 106 13.81 20.82 17.35
N ASP A 107 13.85 22.00 16.74
CA ASP A 107 13.73 23.28 17.45
C ASP A 107 12.33 23.49 18.01
N ASP A 108 11.30 23.04 17.28
CA ASP A 108 9.91 23.04 17.78
C ASP A 108 9.78 22.12 19.01
N LEU A 109 10.39 20.94 18.98
CA LEU A 109 10.40 20.02 20.14
C LEU A 109 11.15 20.60 21.34
N ALA A 110 12.21 21.38 21.12
CA ALA A 110 12.95 22.05 22.18
C ALA A 110 12.11 23.13 22.92
N GLN A 111 11.00 23.59 22.34
CA GLN A 111 10.04 24.46 23.03
C GLN A 111 9.09 23.70 23.97
N ILE A 112 9.00 22.38 23.83
CA ILE A 112 8.02 21.54 24.53
C ILE A 112 8.69 20.67 25.60
N VAL A 113 9.88 20.14 25.30
CA VAL A 113 10.64 19.24 26.18
C VAL A 113 12.11 19.66 26.25
N GLU A 114 12.80 19.29 27.35
CA GLU A 114 14.23 19.59 27.54
C GLU A 114 15.10 18.77 26.57
N THR A 115 15.33 19.32 25.38
CA THR A 115 16.09 18.71 24.28
C THR A 115 16.74 19.77 23.36
N SER A 116 17.47 19.36 22.33
CA SER A 116 18.03 20.23 21.29
C SER A 116 18.25 19.49 19.96
N ASP A 117 18.37 20.22 18.83
CA ASP A 117 18.71 19.61 17.53
C ASP A 117 20.00 18.81 17.58
N GLU A 118 21.04 19.35 18.23
CA GLU A 118 22.32 18.66 18.41
C GLU A 118 22.12 17.34 19.17
N TRP A 119 21.36 17.36 20.27
CA TRP A 119 21.14 16.16 21.08
C TRP A 119 20.36 15.08 20.32
N ILE A 120 19.34 15.46 19.55
CA ILE A 120 18.47 14.54 18.80
C ILE A 120 19.20 14.00 17.57
N SER A 121 19.77 14.88 16.75
CA SER A 121 20.36 14.51 15.47
C SER A 121 21.61 13.63 15.64
N VAL A 122 22.43 13.86 16.65
CA VAL A 122 23.60 13.01 16.96
C VAL A 122 23.17 11.59 17.36
N ARG A 123 22.06 11.44 18.09
CA ARG A 123 21.60 10.13 18.59
C ARG A 123 20.74 9.36 17.62
N THR A 124 19.97 10.05 16.79
CA THR A 124 18.91 9.44 15.98
C THR A 124 19.07 9.69 14.49
N GLY A 125 19.85 10.70 14.09
CA GLY A 125 19.90 11.20 12.72
C GLY A 125 18.66 12.01 12.29
N ILE A 126 17.65 12.14 13.15
CA ILE A 126 16.38 12.79 12.81
C ILE A 126 16.50 14.31 13.00
N ARG A 127 16.04 15.07 12.01
CA ARG A 127 15.96 16.55 12.05
C ARG A 127 14.53 17.09 12.04
N ASN A 128 13.61 16.31 11.49
CA ASN A 128 12.22 16.67 11.38
C ASN A 128 11.35 15.42 11.31
N ARG A 129 10.07 15.58 11.64
CA ARG A 129 9.03 14.58 11.41
C ARG A 129 7.79 15.21 10.79
N ARG A 130 7.08 14.39 10.02
CA ARG A 130 5.77 14.73 9.49
C ARG A 130 4.71 14.14 10.41
N VAL A 131 3.67 14.91 10.72
CA VAL A 131 2.56 14.44 11.55
C VAL A 131 1.23 14.86 10.93
N LEU A 132 0.21 14.04 11.08
CA LEU A 132 -1.14 14.34 10.63
C LEU A 132 -1.68 15.58 11.36
N SER A 133 -2.41 16.42 10.63
CA SER A 133 -2.99 17.65 11.16
C SER A 133 -4.29 18.00 10.42
N GLY A 134 -5.19 18.73 11.10
CA GLY A 134 -6.46 19.14 10.51
C GLY A 134 -7.28 17.96 10.01
N ASP A 135 -7.66 17.99 8.74
CA ASP A 135 -8.50 16.96 8.09
C ASP A 135 -7.69 15.82 7.47
N GLU A 136 -6.36 15.79 7.63
CA GLU A 136 -5.53 14.69 7.14
C GLU A 136 -5.76 13.42 7.99
N ASN A 137 -5.91 12.27 7.34
CA ASN A 137 -6.05 10.96 7.98
C ASN A 137 -5.13 9.92 7.31
N LEU A 138 -4.95 8.77 7.97
CA LEU A 138 -4.00 7.77 7.53
C LEU A 138 -4.44 7.09 6.23
N ASN A 139 -5.73 6.76 6.10
CA ASN A 139 -6.31 6.18 4.89
C ASN A 139 -6.11 7.08 3.67
N GLY A 140 -6.20 8.40 3.84
CA GLY A 140 -5.94 9.38 2.78
C GLY A 140 -4.48 9.43 2.35
N LEU A 141 -3.53 9.24 3.26
CA LEU A 141 -2.12 9.08 2.90
C LEU A 141 -1.88 7.75 2.17
N ALA A 142 -2.46 6.67 2.69
CA ALA A 142 -2.36 5.34 2.09
C ALA A 142 -2.94 5.31 0.66
N LEU A 143 -4.09 5.95 0.45
CA LEU A 143 -4.73 6.14 -0.85
C LEU A 143 -3.81 6.87 -1.85
N LYS A 144 -3.17 7.97 -1.42
CA LYS A 144 -2.22 8.72 -2.26
C LYS A 144 -0.99 7.89 -2.62
N ALA A 145 -0.41 7.19 -1.65
CA ALA A 145 0.75 6.33 -1.88
C ALA A 145 0.40 5.19 -2.85
N ALA A 146 -0.74 4.52 -2.64
CA ALA A 146 -1.27 3.49 -3.51
C ALA A 146 -1.52 3.98 -4.94
N SER A 147 -2.16 5.14 -5.08
CA SER A 147 -2.42 5.76 -6.39
C SER A 147 -1.13 6.03 -7.14
N GLY A 148 -0.10 6.57 -6.45
CA GLY A 148 1.22 6.79 -7.05
C GLY A 148 1.91 5.50 -7.50
N ALA A 149 1.78 4.41 -6.73
CA ALA A 149 2.32 3.11 -7.14
C ALA A 149 1.64 2.55 -8.40
N LEU A 150 0.30 2.68 -8.50
CA LEU A 150 -0.45 2.28 -9.68
C LEU A 150 -0.08 3.14 -10.90
N GLU A 151 -0.03 4.46 -10.74
CA GLU A 151 0.39 5.41 -11.77
C GLU A 151 1.78 5.07 -12.32
N MET A 152 2.77 4.90 -11.42
CA MET A 152 4.14 4.54 -11.81
C MET A 152 4.20 3.20 -12.56
N SER A 153 3.39 2.22 -12.16
CA SER A 153 3.35 0.90 -12.79
C SER A 153 2.54 0.84 -14.09
N SER A 154 1.73 1.87 -14.38
CA SER A 154 0.72 1.86 -15.45
C SER A 154 -0.27 0.68 -15.38
N VAL A 155 -0.56 0.20 -14.17
CA VAL A 155 -1.56 -0.86 -13.92
C VAL A 155 -2.88 -0.20 -13.51
N LEU A 156 -3.98 -0.64 -14.10
CA LEU A 156 -5.31 -0.15 -13.77
C LEU A 156 -5.75 -0.69 -12.41
N ALA A 157 -6.55 0.09 -11.67
CA ALA A 157 -7.11 -0.35 -10.39
C ALA A 157 -7.91 -1.67 -10.51
N ASP A 158 -8.66 -1.84 -11.61
CA ASP A 158 -9.43 -3.05 -11.89
C ASP A 158 -8.54 -4.29 -12.16
N ASP A 159 -7.26 -4.11 -12.46
CA ASP A 159 -6.30 -5.20 -12.67
C ASP A 159 -5.58 -5.63 -11.38
N VAL A 160 -5.87 -4.99 -10.24
CA VAL A 160 -5.33 -5.39 -8.94
C VAL A 160 -6.13 -6.57 -8.40
N ASP A 161 -5.45 -7.67 -8.06
CA ASP A 161 -6.07 -8.89 -7.56
C ASP A 161 -6.16 -8.94 -6.03
N LEU A 162 -5.22 -8.26 -5.35
CA LEU A 162 -5.12 -8.23 -3.90
C LEU A 162 -4.51 -6.91 -3.42
N LEU A 163 -5.13 -6.33 -2.39
CA LEU A 163 -4.58 -5.23 -1.61
C LEU A 163 -4.20 -5.72 -0.21
N ILE A 164 -2.95 -5.47 0.19
CA ILE A 164 -2.46 -5.78 1.54
C ILE A 164 -2.12 -4.47 2.22
N LEU A 165 -2.88 -4.08 3.25
CA LEU A 165 -2.54 -2.94 4.09
C LEU A 165 -1.73 -3.41 5.30
N CYS A 166 -0.53 -2.89 5.48
CA CYS A 166 0.32 -3.14 6.62
C CYS A 166 0.27 -1.90 7.53
N THR A 167 -0.42 -2.02 8.66
CA THR A 167 -0.59 -0.90 9.61
C THR A 167 -0.73 -1.41 11.05
N SER A 168 -0.17 -0.65 11.98
CA SER A 168 -0.39 -0.82 13.42
C SER A 168 -1.19 0.32 14.04
N THR A 169 -1.62 1.30 13.23
CA THR A 169 -2.35 2.48 13.70
C THR A 169 -3.50 2.85 12.76
N PRO A 170 -4.42 1.89 12.45
CA PRO A 170 -5.50 2.14 11.51
C PRO A 170 -6.43 3.26 11.99
N ASP A 171 -7.07 3.96 11.05
CA ASP A 171 -8.11 4.96 11.36
C ASP A 171 -9.39 4.32 11.95
N ASP A 172 -9.63 3.04 11.64
CA ASP A 172 -10.83 2.28 12.04
C ASP A 172 -10.44 0.95 12.72
N LEU A 173 -11.28 0.50 13.65
CA LEU A 173 -11.08 -0.75 14.42
C LEU A 173 -11.01 -2.00 13.52
N PHE A 174 -11.73 -1.99 12.40
CA PHE A 174 -11.76 -3.08 11.42
C PHE A 174 -10.71 -2.94 10.32
N GLY A 175 -9.82 -1.95 10.44
CA GLY A 175 -8.75 -1.72 9.48
C GLY A 175 -9.10 -0.73 8.37
N GLY A 176 -8.12 -0.45 7.51
CA GLY A 176 -8.22 0.54 6.43
C GLY A 176 -8.30 -0.07 5.03
N GLY A 177 -7.91 -1.35 4.85
CA GLY A 177 -7.75 -1.95 3.53
C GLY A 177 -9.02 -1.92 2.68
N GLY A 178 -10.19 -2.22 3.27
CA GLY A 178 -11.49 -2.16 2.60
C GLY A 178 -11.88 -0.77 2.11
N GLN A 179 -11.55 0.27 2.87
CA GLN A 179 -11.81 1.65 2.46
C GLN A 179 -10.87 2.07 1.32
N ILE A 180 -9.57 1.75 1.42
CA ILE A 180 -8.60 2.06 0.37
C ILE A 180 -8.95 1.32 -0.93
N GLN A 181 -9.33 0.04 -0.85
CA GLN A 181 -9.76 -0.76 -2.00
C GLN A 181 -10.96 -0.14 -2.71
N ARG A 182 -11.97 0.32 -1.95
CA ARG A 182 -13.13 1.04 -2.49
C ARG A 182 -12.72 2.35 -3.14
N ASP A 183 -11.94 3.17 -2.45
CA ASP A 183 -11.62 4.53 -2.86
C ASP A 183 -10.63 4.58 -4.05
N LEU A 184 -9.76 3.57 -4.20
CA LEU A 184 -8.95 3.36 -5.40
C LEU A 184 -9.75 2.84 -6.60
N GLY A 185 -10.91 2.22 -6.34
CA GLY A 185 -11.70 1.54 -7.36
C GLY A 185 -11.19 0.15 -7.75
N CYS A 186 -10.45 -0.55 -6.88
CA CYS A 186 -9.95 -1.90 -7.16
C CYS A 186 -11.06 -2.95 -6.99
N LYS A 187 -12.01 -3.03 -7.93
CA LYS A 187 -13.24 -3.83 -7.79
C LYS A 187 -13.02 -5.34 -7.73
N ASN A 188 -11.96 -5.82 -8.39
CA ASN A 188 -11.61 -7.24 -8.43
C ASN A 188 -10.68 -7.66 -7.29
N ALA A 189 -10.11 -6.70 -6.57
CA ALA A 189 -9.24 -6.97 -5.44
C ALA A 189 -10.06 -7.32 -4.20
N TRP A 190 -9.72 -8.44 -3.56
CA TRP A 190 -9.99 -8.59 -2.13
C TRP A 190 -8.87 -7.95 -1.33
N THR A 191 -9.08 -7.77 -0.02
CA THR A 191 -8.15 -7.04 0.84
C THR A 191 -8.15 -7.58 2.24
N PHE A 192 -7.00 -7.46 2.90
CA PHE A 192 -6.85 -7.70 4.32
C PHE A 192 -5.72 -6.85 4.89
N ASP A 193 -5.75 -6.71 6.22
CA ASP A 193 -4.80 -5.90 6.95
C ASP A 193 -3.82 -6.79 7.74
N ILE A 194 -2.55 -6.39 7.79
CA ILE A 194 -1.49 -7.01 8.57
C ILE A 194 -1.03 -6.02 9.65
N THR A 195 -1.22 -6.40 10.90
CA THR A 195 -0.67 -5.68 12.06
C THR A 195 0.58 -6.40 12.55
N ALA A 196 1.75 -5.84 12.23
CA ALA A 196 3.04 -6.38 12.67
C ALA A 196 4.09 -5.29 12.91
N ALA A 197 3.69 -4.14 13.46
CA ALA A 197 4.58 -3.01 13.77
C ALA A 197 5.48 -2.63 12.58
N CYS A 198 6.71 -2.18 12.85
CA CYS A 198 7.65 -1.72 11.83
C CYS A 198 8.08 -2.81 10.82
N SER A 199 7.86 -4.10 11.11
CA SER A 199 8.15 -5.19 10.16
C SER A 199 6.97 -5.50 9.24
N GLY A 200 5.82 -4.86 9.44
CA GLY A 200 4.59 -5.08 8.68
C GLY A 200 4.79 -5.03 7.17
N PHE A 201 5.45 -3.99 6.65
CA PHE A 201 5.68 -3.87 5.21
C PHE A 201 6.51 -5.02 4.62
N LEU A 202 7.57 -5.47 5.33
CA LEU A 202 8.37 -6.61 4.90
C LEU A 202 7.56 -7.91 4.90
N ILE A 203 6.74 -8.11 5.95
CA ILE A 203 5.84 -9.26 6.04
C ILE A 203 4.81 -9.21 4.90
N GLY A 204 4.26 -8.03 4.59
CA GLY A 204 3.36 -7.80 3.45
C GLY A 204 4.01 -8.16 2.11
N LEU A 205 5.24 -7.71 1.86
CA LEU A 205 5.98 -8.06 0.63
C LEU A 205 6.26 -9.56 0.48
N ILE A 206 6.66 -10.22 1.57
CA ILE A 206 6.86 -11.67 1.59
C ILE A 206 5.52 -12.37 1.30
N THR A 207 4.44 -11.89 1.92
CA THR A 207 3.09 -12.44 1.76
C THR A 207 2.60 -12.29 0.31
N ALA A 208 2.74 -11.12 -0.29
CA ALA A 208 2.43 -10.88 -1.71
C ALA A 208 3.21 -11.83 -2.63
N THR A 209 4.51 -11.99 -2.39
CA THR A 209 5.35 -12.93 -3.17
C THR A 209 4.87 -14.39 -3.02
N ARG A 210 4.34 -14.77 -1.85
CA ARG A 210 3.77 -16.11 -1.64
C ARG A 210 2.44 -16.29 -2.37
N PHE A 211 1.57 -15.28 -2.40
CA PHE A 211 0.35 -15.30 -3.19
C PHE A 211 0.64 -15.44 -4.69
N ILE A 212 1.57 -14.64 -5.23
CA ILE A 212 2.01 -14.76 -6.64
C ILE A 212 2.55 -16.16 -6.93
N LYS A 213 3.40 -16.72 -6.05
CA LYS A 213 3.95 -18.08 -6.22
C LYS A 213 2.92 -19.19 -6.06
N GLY A 214 1.86 -18.95 -5.28
CA GLY A 214 0.74 -19.87 -5.11
C GLY A 214 -0.17 -19.95 -6.34
N GLY A 215 -0.13 -18.93 -7.21
CA GLY A 215 -0.89 -18.84 -8.45
C GLY A 215 -2.22 -18.11 -8.27
N GLY A 216 -2.76 -17.61 -9.38
CA GLY A 216 -4.03 -16.87 -9.39
C GLY A 216 -3.93 -15.39 -8.97
N TYR A 217 -2.72 -14.88 -8.72
CA TYR A 217 -2.45 -13.47 -8.44
C TYR A 217 -1.38 -12.94 -9.38
N HIS A 218 -1.71 -11.88 -10.11
CA HIS A 218 -0.87 -11.23 -11.11
C HIS A 218 -0.37 -9.87 -10.62
N ASN A 219 -1.22 -9.06 -10.01
CA ASN A 219 -0.89 -7.74 -9.48
C ASN A 219 -1.36 -7.62 -8.02
N ILE A 220 -0.41 -7.44 -7.10
CA ILE A 220 -0.69 -7.28 -5.67
C ILE A 220 -0.17 -5.94 -5.21
N LEU A 221 -1.05 -5.11 -4.64
CA LEU A 221 -0.69 -3.83 -4.08
C LEU A 221 -0.40 -3.98 -2.58
N VAL A 222 0.84 -3.69 -2.19
CA VAL A 222 1.26 -3.71 -0.77
C VAL A 222 1.42 -2.28 -0.30
N VAL A 223 0.66 -1.89 0.72
CA VAL A 223 0.66 -0.55 1.29
C VAL A 223 1.13 -0.63 2.73
N GLY A 224 2.14 0.13 3.11
CA GLY A 224 2.54 0.35 4.51
C GLY A 224 2.11 1.74 4.93
N ALA A 225 1.39 1.88 6.04
CA ALA A 225 0.93 3.18 6.51
C ALA A 225 0.82 3.19 8.04
N ASP A 226 1.40 4.20 8.68
CA ASP A 226 1.22 4.42 10.12
C ASP A 226 1.10 5.91 10.48
N ALA A 227 0.27 6.16 11.50
CA ALA A 227 0.01 7.42 12.18
C ALA A 227 0.43 7.32 13.66
N LEU A 228 1.70 7.00 13.91
CA LEU A 228 2.22 6.80 15.26
C LEU A 228 2.16 8.07 16.12
N SER A 229 2.15 9.26 15.51
CA SER A 229 2.06 10.55 16.21
C SER A 229 0.85 10.65 17.15
N ARG A 230 -0.25 9.95 16.84
CA ARG A 230 -1.47 9.91 17.66
C ARG A 230 -1.28 9.18 18.99
N HIS A 231 -0.26 8.35 19.10
CA HIS A 231 0.04 7.50 20.25
C HIS A 231 1.30 7.97 20.99
N VAL A 232 1.92 9.06 20.54
CA VAL A 232 3.11 9.65 21.17
C VAL A 232 2.69 10.48 22.38
N ASP A 233 3.35 10.26 23.51
CA ASP A 233 3.37 11.23 24.60
C ASP A 233 4.35 12.35 24.25
N TRP A 234 3.82 13.51 23.90
CA TRP A 234 4.63 14.67 23.50
C TRP A 234 5.41 15.31 24.65
N THR A 235 5.18 14.89 25.90
CA THR A 235 5.95 15.32 27.08
C THR A 235 7.10 14.37 27.40
N ASP A 236 7.11 13.15 26.85
CA ASP A 236 8.21 12.20 27.00
C ASP A 236 9.28 12.40 25.91
N ARG A 237 10.39 13.04 26.30
CA ARG A 237 11.53 13.25 25.40
C ARG A 237 12.11 11.96 24.82
N GLY A 238 11.92 10.80 25.48
CA GLY A 238 12.45 9.52 25.05
C GLY A 238 11.79 9.00 23.76
N THR A 239 10.54 9.39 23.51
CA THR A 239 9.71 8.84 22.42
C THR A 239 9.24 9.90 21.43
N CYS A 240 8.93 11.12 21.87
CA CYS A 240 8.39 12.17 20.98
C CYS A 240 9.37 12.62 19.88
N ILE A 241 10.66 12.37 20.09
CA ILE A 241 11.75 12.64 19.14
C ILE A 241 11.90 11.57 18.04
N LEU A 242 11.16 10.47 18.07
CA LEU A 242 11.37 9.30 17.19
C LEU A 242 10.34 9.16 16.07
N PHE A 243 9.07 9.37 16.39
CA PHE A 243 8.00 8.97 15.47
C PHE A 243 7.50 10.11 14.59
N GLY A 244 6.84 9.71 13.51
CA GLY A 244 6.14 10.53 12.53
C GLY A 244 5.16 9.64 11.76
N ASP A 245 4.41 10.27 10.85
CA ASP A 245 3.34 9.62 10.10
C ASP A 245 3.65 9.63 8.62
N ALA A 246 3.34 8.53 7.94
CA ALA A 246 3.55 8.39 6.51
C ALA A 246 2.79 7.19 5.95
N ALA A 247 2.69 7.16 4.62
CA ALA A 247 2.34 5.96 3.88
C ALA A 247 3.30 5.74 2.71
N GLY A 248 3.52 4.48 2.37
CA GLY A 248 4.26 4.02 1.19
C GLY A 248 3.53 2.83 0.56
N ALA A 249 3.63 2.67 -0.75
CA ALA A 249 3.04 1.55 -1.46
C ALA A 249 3.97 1.03 -2.54
N VAL A 250 3.87 -0.26 -2.83
CA VAL A 250 4.56 -0.94 -3.93
C VAL A 250 3.60 -1.89 -4.62
N LEU A 251 3.61 -1.86 -5.95
CA LEU A 251 2.93 -2.86 -6.76
C LEU A 251 3.89 -4.03 -7.06
N VAL A 252 3.50 -5.22 -6.63
CA VAL A 252 4.19 -6.48 -6.88
C VAL A 252 3.50 -7.20 -8.03
N GLN A 253 4.23 -7.48 -9.11
CA GLN A 253 3.70 -8.11 -10.31
C GLN A 253 4.36 -9.48 -10.56
N GLU A 254 3.57 -10.43 -11.06
CA GLU A 254 4.04 -11.74 -11.49
C GLU A 254 5.08 -11.63 -12.62
N VAL A 255 6.09 -12.49 -12.58
CA VAL A 255 6.99 -12.76 -13.71
C VAL A 255 6.88 -14.23 -14.10
N LYS A 256 6.55 -14.49 -15.36
CA LYS A 256 6.52 -15.85 -15.92
C LYS A 256 7.88 -16.21 -16.49
N PHE A 257 8.48 -17.29 -15.99
CA PHE A 257 9.67 -17.88 -16.60
C PHE A 257 9.28 -19.04 -17.51
N LEU A 258 9.57 -18.89 -18.80
CA LEU A 258 9.45 -19.97 -19.78
C LEU A 258 10.79 -20.72 -19.84
N GLN A 259 10.79 -22.04 -19.66
CA GLN A 259 11.93 -22.84 -20.10
C GLN A 259 11.91 -22.90 -21.62
N ILE A 260 12.86 -22.23 -22.26
CA ILE A 260 13.23 -22.54 -23.63
C ILE A 260 14.26 -23.67 -23.50
N PHE A 261 13.82 -24.92 -23.68
CA PHE A 261 14.75 -26.03 -23.85
C PHE A 261 15.49 -25.81 -25.18
N ALA A 262 16.82 -25.67 -25.12
CA ALA A 262 17.71 -25.81 -26.26
C ALA A 262 18.07 -27.29 -26.46
#